data_AF-A0A5C7VD64-F1
#
_entry.id   AF-A0A5C7VD64-F1
#
_cell.length_a   1.000
_cell.length_b   1.000
_cell.length_c   1.000
_cell.angle_alpha   90.00
_cell.angle_beta   90.00
_cell.angle_gamma   90.00
#
_symmetry.space_group_name_H-M   'P 1'
#
loop_
_entity.id
_entity.type
_entity.pdbx_description
1 polymer ?
#
loop_
_entity_poly.entity_id
_entity_poly.type
_entity_poly.pdbx_seq_one_letter_code
_entity_poly.pdbx_strand_id
1 'polypeptide(L)'
;MATRPRTSTRTTPPPDSPAPATATPLGMPAHNIWLAGLGALSGAQANAQAEGSKAFEALVKQGLEWQARTQALAKEKWAEAAERMGAMTAQATGGVGSWDRLGGIFEERVARALASMGMPSASEVAQLQARVEALETALNALQSGAPQPRPARARKR
;
A
#
# COMPACT_ATOMS: atom_id res chain seq x y z
N MET A 1 29.10 -58.97 38.04
CA MET A 1 28.13 -58.31 37.16
C MET A 1 27.02 -57.71 38.00
N ALA A 2 26.88 -56.38 38.02
CA ALA A 2 25.66 -55.64 38.39
C ALA A 2 25.99 -54.13 38.44
N THR A 3 25.97 -53.46 37.30
CA THR A 3 25.94 -52.01 37.18
C THR A 3 24.48 -51.54 37.30
N ARG A 4 24.20 -50.59 38.19
CA ARG A 4 22.88 -49.97 38.34
C ARG A 4 22.92 -48.53 37.84
N PRO A 5 22.08 -48.14 36.88
CA PRO A 5 21.74 -46.74 36.67
C PRO A 5 20.32 -46.41 37.15
N ARG A 6 20.19 -45.20 37.72
CA ARG A 6 18.95 -44.53 38.12
C ARG A 6 18.07 -44.23 36.90
N THR A 7 16.82 -44.69 36.90
CA THR A 7 15.76 -44.18 36.02
C THR A 7 15.07 -43.01 36.72
N SER A 8 15.22 -41.80 36.17
CA SER A 8 14.33 -40.68 36.49
C SER A 8 12.96 -40.96 35.89
N THR A 9 11.94 -41.02 36.73
CA THR A 9 10.54 -41.13 36.32
C THR A 9 10.10 -39.85 35.61
N ARG A 10 9.89 -39.95 34.30
CA ARG A 10 9.10 -39.00 33.51
C ARG A 10 7.64 -39.17 33.92
N THR A 11 7.10 -38.20 34.65
CA THR A 11 5.67 -38.08 34.93
C THR A 11 4.93 -37.81 33.62
N THR A 12 4.08 -38.75 33.22
CA THR A 12 3.12 -38.64 32.12
C THR A 12 1.84 -37.96 32.64
N PRO A 13 1.31 -36.90 32.01
CA PRO A 13 -0.08 -36.49 32.22
C PRO A 13 -1.05 -37.24 31.27
N PRO A 14 -2.34 -37.36 31.63
CA PRO A 14 -3.33 -38.26 31.01
C PRO A 14 -3.73 -37.85 29.56
N PRO A 15 -4.26 -38.80 28.77
CA PRO A 15 -4.57 -38.59 27.36
C PRO A 15 -6.02 -38.12 27.15
N ASP A 16 -6.47 -37.02 27.78
CA ASP A 16 -7.81 -36.47 27.53
C ASP A 16 -7.87 -34.97 27.86
N SER A 17 -7.11 -34.18 27.12
CA SER A 17 -7.31 -32.73 27.08
C SER A 17 -7.09 -32.27 25.65
N PRO A 18 -8.10 -31.69 24.96
CA PRO A 18 -7.83 -31.00 23.70
C PRO A 18 -6.94 -29.80 24.06
N ALA A 19 -5.66 -29.91 23.73
CA ALA A 19 -4.72 -28.81 23.87
C ALA A 19 -5.34 -27.58 23.18
N PRO A 20 -5.39 -26.39 23.83
CA PRO A 20 -5.63 -25.17 23.08
C PRO A 20 -4.50 -25.07 22.07
N ALA A 21 -4.85 -25.16 20.78
CA ALA A 21 -3.92 -24.98 19.69
C ALA A 21 -3.10 -23.73 19.97
N THR A 22 -1.81 -23.98 20.09
CA THR A 22 -0.76 -23.06 20.47
C THR A 22 -0.89 -21.73 19.74
N ALA A 23 -0.82 -20.65 20.52
CA ALA A 23 -0.45 -19.30 20.15
C ALA A 23 -0.20 -19.10 18.64
N THR A 24 -1.17 -18.51 17.96
CA THR A 24 -0.99 -17.97 16.61
C THR A 24 0.26 -17.09 16.60
N PRO A 25 1.30 -17.39 15.81
CA PRO A 25 2.42 -16.47 15.66
C PRO A 25 1.88 -15.12 15.20
N LEU A 26 2.18 -14.06 15.96
CA LEU A 26 1.68 -12.68 15.80
C LEU A 26 2.12 -11.98 14.49
N GLY A 27 2.32 -12.73 13.40
CA GLY A 27 2.76 -12.24 12.10
C GLY A 27 2.11 -12.91 10.89
N MET A 28 1.05 -13.73 11.06
CA MET A 28 0.34 -14.29 9.89
C MET A 28 -0.62 -13.26 9.28
N PRO A 29 -0.67 -13.13 7.94
CA PRO A 29 -1.62 -12.24 7.29
C PRO A 29 -3.05 -12.65 7.66
N ALA A 30 -3.89 -11.66 7.99
CA ALA A 30 -5.26 -11.85 8.48
C ALA A 30 -6.12 -12.77 7.59
N HIS A 31 -5.79 -12.86 6.30
CA HIS A 31 -6.40 -13.78 5.34
C HIS A 31 -6.26 -15.26 5.76
N ASN A 32 -5.09 -15.67 6.26
CA ASN A 32 -4.83 -17.05 6.68
C ASN A 32 -5.54 -17.41 7.98
N ILE A 33 -5.70 -16.44 8.88
CA ILE A 33 -6.49 -16.61 10.12
C ILE A 33 -7.97 -16.81 9.77
N TRP A 34 -8.47 -16.05 8.79
CA TRP A 34 -9.86 -16.14 8.36
C TRP A 34 -10.15 -17.44 7.59
N LEU A 35 -9.23 -17.86 6.72
CA LEU A 35 -9.32 -19.16 6.04
C LEU A 35 -9.22 -20.35 7.01
N ALA A 36 -8.37 -20.26 8.04
CA ALA A 36 -8.31 -21.26 9.10
C ALA A 36 -9.62 -21.31 9.92
N GLY A 37 -10.27 -20.17 10.14
CA GLY A 37 -11.60 -20.09 10.74
C GLY A 37 -12.69 -20.78 9.91
N LEU A 38 -12.66 -20.60 8.58
CA LEU A 38 -13.61 -21.25 7.66
C LEU A 38 -13.36 -22.77 7.52
N GLY A 39 -12.10 -23.20 7.56
CA GLY A 39 -11.75 -24.63 7.51
C GLY A 39 -12.13 -25.40 8.78
N ALA A 40 -12.04 -24.77 9.95
CA ALA A 40 -12.47 -25.38 11.21
C ALA A 40 -14.01 -25.46 11.33
N LEU A 41 -14.72 -24.44 10.84
CA LEU A 41 -16.19 -24.41 10.84
C LEU A 41 -16.80 -25.49 9.92
N SER A 42 -16.21 -25.72 8.74
CA SER A 42 -16.66 -26.78 7.83
C SER A 42 -16.43 -28.18 8.41
N GLY A 43 -15.33 -28.38 9.14
CA GLY A 43 -15.05 -29.63 9.86
C GLY A 43 -16.00 -29.87 11.05
N ALA A 44 -16.42 -28.82 11.75
CA ALA A 44 -17.38 -28.91 12.85
C ALA A 44 -18.81 -29.23 12.36
N GLN A 45 -19.20 -28.70 11.19
CA GLN A 45 -20.52 -28.94 10.60
C GLN A 45 -20.72 -30.39 10.15
N ALA A 46 -19.65 -31.13 9.86
CA ALA A 46 -19.72 -32.55 9.50
C ALA A 46 -19.99 -33.48 10.71
N ASN A 47 -19.66 -33.07 11.93
CA ASN A 47 -19.63 -33.97 13.10
C ASN A 47 -20.79 -33.78 14.10
N ALA A 48 -21.68 -32.79 13.92
CA ALA A 48 -22.58 -32.37 14.99
C ALA A 48 -24.02 -32.07 14.53
N GLN A 49 -24.67 -32.91 13.71
CA GLN A 49 -25.95 -32.52 13.11
C GLN A 49 -27.14 -32.36 14.09
N ALA A 50 -27.10 -32.93 15.30
CA ALA A 50 -28.19 -32.82 16.29
C ALA A 50 -27.87 -31.95 17.53
N GLU A 51 -26.63 -31.98 18.03
CA GLU A 51 -26.17 -31.06 19.10
C GLU A 51 -25.67 -29.72 18.52
N GLY A 52 -25.18 -29.74 17.28
CA GLY A 52 -24.74 -28.56 16.55
C GLY A 52 -25.88 -27.70 16.04
N SER A 53 -27.13 -28.19 15.94
CA SER A 53 -28.27 -27.33 15.60
C SER A 53 -28.65 -26.40 16.75
N LYS A 54 -28.65 -26.88 18.00
CA LYS A 54 -28.82 -26.04 19.20
C LYS A 54 -27.64 -25.12 19.44
N ALA A 55 -26.41 -25.62 19.26
CA ALA A 55 -25.22 -24.78 19.34
C ALA A 55 -25.20 -23.74 18.22
N PHE A 56 -25.68 -24.08 17.01
CA PHE A 56 -25.83 -23.16 15.89
C PHE A 56 -26.89 -22.11 16.16
N GLU A 57 -28.08 -22.46 16.67
CA GLU A 57 -29.09 -21.48 17.05
C GLU A 57 -28.58 -20.52 18.15
N ALA A 58 -27.85 -21.06 19.14
CA ALA A 58 -27.21 -20.23 20.17
C ALA A 58 -26.14 -19.31 19.58
N LEU A 59 -25.30 -19.81 18.68
CA LEU A 59 -24.28 -19.02 17.98
C LEU A 59 -24.89 -17.98 17.02
N VAL A 60 -25.99 -18.31 16.34
CA VAL A 60 -26.72 -17.37 15.48
C VAL A 60 -27.34 -16.27 16.32
N LYS A 61 -27.96 -16.61 17.46
CA LYS A 61 -28.50 -15.61 18.39
C LYS A 61 -27.38 -14.72 18.96
N GLN A 62 -26.25 -15.31 19.33
CA GLN A 62 -25.08 -14.58 19.79
C GLN A 62 -24.46 -13.73 18.67
N GLY A 63 -24.49 -14.19 17.41
CA GLY A 63 -24.07 -13.45 16.22
C GLY A 63 -24.96 -12.26 15.93
N LEU A 64 -26.28 -12.40 16.07
CA LEU A 64 -27.25 -11.31 15.95
C LEU A 64 -27.08 -10.28 17.06
N GLU A 65 -26.88 -10.73 18.31
CA GLU A 65 -26.57 -9.81 19.43
C GLU A 65 -25.22 -9.10 19.23
N TRP A 66 -24.21 -9.81 18.72
CA TRP A 66 -22.90 -9.25 18.45
C TRP A 66 -22.94 -8.27 17.28
N GLN A 67 -23.73 -8.55 16.23
CA GLN A 67 -23.99 -7.62 15.14
C GLN A 67 -24.74 -6.38 15.63
N ALA A 68 -25.74 -6.53 16.50
CA ALA A 68 -26.46 -5.40 17.07
C ALA A 68 -25.55 -4.52 17.95
N ARG A 69 -24.74 -5.15 18.82
CA ARG A 69 -23.74 -4.45 19.64
C ARG A 69 -22.66 -3.78 18.79
N THR A 70 -22.19 -4.44 17.76
CA THR A 70 -21.18 -3.89 16.83
C THR A 70 -21.77 -2.75 16.02
N GLN A 71 -23.03 -2.83 15.55
CA GLN A 71 -23.68 -1.71 14.87
C GLN A 71 -23.90 -0.52 15.80
N ALA A 72 -24.26 -0.74 17.06
CA ALA A 72 -24.41 0.35 18.04
C ALA A 72 -23.06 1.05 18.31
N LEU A 73 -22.03 0.27 18.62
CA LEU A 73 -20.68 0.78 18.86
C LEU A 73 -20.07 1.42 17.61
N ALA A 74 -20.33 0.83 16.43
CA ALA A 74 -19.95 1.39 15.16
C ALA A 74 -20.66 2.73 14.97
N LYS A 75 -21.99 2.84 15.14
CA LYS A 75 -22.70 4.12 14.97
C LYS A 75 -22.13 5.22 15.86
N GLU A 76 -21.83 4.92 17.13
CA GLU A 76 -21.25 5.90 18.05
C GLU A 76 -19.80 6.27 17.67
N LYS A 77 -18.95 5.28 17.38
CA LYS A 77 -17.55 5.53 17.00
C LYS A 77 -17.42 6.17 15.62
N TRP A 78 -18.29 5.81 14.67
CA TRP A 78 -18.34 6.41 13.33
C TRP A 78 -18.89 7.82 13.38
N ALA A 79 -19.91 8.13 14.19
CA ALA A 79 -20.38 9.51 14.35
C ALA A 79 -19.27 10.39 14.93
N GLU A 80 -18.59 9.94 15.98
CA GLU A 80 -17.49 10.67 16.62
C GLU A 80 -16.24 10.79 15.71
N ALA A 81 -15.93 9.74 14.94
CA ALA A 81 -14.85 9.76 13.95
C ALA A 81 -15.22 10.60 12.72
N ALA A 82 -16.47 10.59 12.28
CA ALA A 82 -16.97 11.42 11.19
C ALA A 82 -16.98 12.89 11.60
N GLU A 83 -17.29 13.21 12.86
CA GLU A 83 -17.17 14.58 13.38
C GLU A 83 -15.71 15.04 13.43
N ARG A 84 -14.81 14.19 13.96
CA ARG A 84 -13.36 14.47 13.96
C ARG A 84 -12.78 14.58 12.55
N MET A 85 -13.21 13.71 11.64
CA MET A 85 -12.83 13.75 10.23
C MET A 85 -13.42 14.98 9.53
N GLY A 86 -14.64 15.37 9.87
CA GLY A 86 -15.29 16.59 9.39
C GLY A 86 -14.56 17.84 9.86
N ALA A 87 -14.14 17.89 11.12
CA ALA A 87 -13.32 18.96 11.67
C ALA A 87 -11.92 19.00 11.04
N MET A 88 -11.30 17.84 10.83
CA MET A 88 -9.98 17.72 10.19
C MET A 88 -10.03 18.04 8.70
N THR A 89 -11.10 17.67 7.99
CA THR A 89 -11.32 18.05 6.59
C THR A 89 -11.68 19.52 6.47
N ALA A 90 -12.46 20.11 7.38
CA ALA A 90 -12.68 21.56 7.44
C ALA A 90 -11.38 22.33 7.71
N GLN A 91 -10.48 21.79 8.54
CA GLN A 91 -9.15 22.36 8.76
C GLN A 91 -8.23 22.16 7.54
N ALA A 92 -8.37 21.06 6.81
CA ALA A 92 -7.62 20.79 5.58
C ALA A 92 -8.15 21.57 4.37
N THR A 93 -9.44 21.89 4.30
CA THR A 93 -10.03 22.76 3.27
C THR A 93 -9.70 24.24 3.52
N GLY A 94 -9.42 24.62 4.78
CA GLY A 94 -8.86 25.93 5.13
C GLY A 94 -7.36 26.10 4.84
N GLY A 95 -6.65 25.03 4.44
CA GLY A 95 -5.21 25.01 4.24
C GLY A 95 -4.82 24.57 2.83
N VAL A 96 -4.95 25.47 1.85
CA VAL A 96 -4.45 25.29 0.47
C VAL A 96 -3.00 24.76 0.43
N GLY A 97 -2.17 25.10 1.42
CA GLY A 97 -0.78 24.63 1.53
C GLY A 97 -0.58 23.14 1.83
N SER A 98 -1.57 22.42 2.41
CA SER A 98 -1.43 20.97 2.63
C SER A 98 -1.67 20.18 1.34
N TRP A 99 -2.61 20.62 0.52
CA TRP A 99 -2.87 20.02 -0.80
C TRP A 99 -1.74 20.32 -1.78
N ASP A 100 -1.17 21.52 -1.71
CA ASP A 100 0.01 21.91 -2.49
C ASP A 100 1.25 21.03 -2.15
N ARG A 101 1.49 20.79 -0.86
CA ARG A 101 2.58 19.90 -0.40
C ARG A 101 2.38 18.44 -0.82
N LEU A 102 1.13 17.94 -0.78
CA LEU A 102 0.80 16.61 -1.30
C LEU A 102 0.95 16.55 -2.82
N GLY A 103 0.61 17.64 -3.53
CA GLY A 103 0.88 17.82 -4.95
C GLY A 103 2.36 17.64 -5.27
N GLY A 104 3.25 18.30 -4.53
CA GLY A 104 4.70 18.16 -4.71
C GLY A 104 5.23 16.74 -4.48
N ILE A 105 4.76 16.03 -3.44
CA ILE A 105 5.20 14.64 -3.16
C ILE A 105 4.65 13.66 -4.22
N PHE A 106 3.41 13.89 -4.67
CA PHE A 106 2.82 13.11 -5.75
C PHE A 106 3.60 13.31 -7.04
N GLU A 107 3.91 14.55 -7.39
CA GLU A 107 4.68 14.90 -8.58
C GLU A 107 6.09 14.29 -8.53
N GLU A 108 6.77 14.32 -7.38
CA GLU A 108 8.09 13.67 -7.21
C GLU A 108 8.00 12.14 -7.39
N ARG A 109 6.96 11.50 -6.86
CA ARG A 109 6.72 10.06 -7.05
C ARG A 109 6.43 9.71 -8.50
N VAL A 110 5.60 10.51 -9.18
CA VAL A 110 5.26 10.32 -10.60
C VAL A 110 6.49 10.55 -11.49
N ALA A 111 7.24 11.63 -11.24
CA ALA A 111 8.48 11.92 -11.94
C ALA A 111 9.50 10.79 -11.78
N ARG A 112 9.63 10.23 -10.57
CA ARG A 112 10.54 9.11 -10.31
C ARG A 112 10.09 7.81 -10.98
N ALA A 113 8.78 7.55 -11.05
CA ALA A 113 8.23 6.41 -11.79
C ALA A 113 8.49 6.55 -13.30
N LEU A 114 8.22 7.73 -13.87
CA LEU A 114 8.48 8.03 -15.28
C LEU A 114 9.98 7.92 -15.62
N ALA A 115 10.85 8.47 -14.77
CA ALA A 115 12.31 8.35 -14.94
C ALA A 115 12.78 6.89 -14.86
N SER A 116 12.19 6.06 -13.97
CA SER A 116 12.52 4.63 -13.89
C SER A 116 12.11 3.84 -15.14
N MET A 117 11.10 4.32 -15.88
CA MET A 117 10.68 3.77 -17.16
C MET A 117 11.47 4.34 -18.35
N GLY A 118 12.47 5.19 -18.10
CA GLY A 118 13.32 5.80 -19.13
C GLY A 118 12.68 6.98 -19.86
N MET A 119 11.61 7.57 -19.31
CA MET A 119 10.98 8.75 -19.89
C MET A 119 11.82 10.01 -19.58
N PRO A 120 12.23 10.79 -20.60
CA PRO A 120 13.02 12.00 -20.40
C PRO A 120 12.19 13.08 -19.71
N SER A 121 12.81 13.84 -18.81
CA SER A 121 12.15 14.93 -18.10
C SER A 121 11.84 16.11 -19.05
N ALA A 122 10.85 16.92 -18.68
CA ALA A 122 10.47 18.10 -19.48
C ALA A 122 11.65 19.09 -19.68
N SER A 123 12.54 19.23 -18.69
CA SER A 123 13.72 20.08 -18.79
C SER A 123 14.72 19.56 -19.83
N GLU A 124 14.93 18.25 -19.89
CA GLU A 124 15.84 17.63 -20.86
C GLU A 124 15.32 17.80 -22.29
N VAL A 125 14.01 17.63 -22.50
CA VAL A 125 13.36 17.87 -23.79
C VAL A 125 13.51 19.33 -24.21
N ALA A 126 13.28 20.28 -23.30
CA ALA A 126 13.43 21.70 -23.58
C ALA A 126 14.88 22.09 -23.92
N GLN A 127 15.86 21.54 -23.19
CA GLN A 127 17.28 21.75 -23.51
C GLN A 127 17.66 21.17 -24.88
N LEU A 128 17.11 20.00 -25.24
CA LEU A 128 17.35 19.40 -26.54
C LEU A 128 16.74 20.25 -27.66
N GLN A 129 15.51 20.74 -27.49
CA GLN A 129 14.87 21.67 -28.44
C GLN A 129 15.72 22.92 -28.66
N ALA A 130 16.20 23.56 -27.60
CA ALA A 130 17.06 24.74 -27.71
C ALA A 130 18.37 24.44 -28.46
N ARG A 131 18.97 23.26 -28.27
CA ARG A 131 20.15 22.84 -29.02
C ARG A 131 19.84 22.60 -30.50
N VAL A 132 18.69 22.00 -30.80
CA VAL A 132 18.23 21.77 -32.18
C VAL A 132 18.02 23.11 -32.89
N GLU A 133 17.31 24.05 -32.28
CA GLU A 133 17.10 25.39 -32.86
C GLU A 133 18.43 26.12 -33.12
N ALA A 134 19.38 26.04 -32.18
CA ALA A 134 20.71 26.62 -32.35
C ALA A 134 21.49 25.98 -33.51
N LEU A 135 21.41 24.65 -33.65
CA LEU A 135 22.03 23.91 -34.75
C LEU A 135 21.37 24.21 -36.09
N GLU A 136 20.04 24.28 -36.14
CA GLU A 136 19.29 24.67 -37.33
C GLU A 136 19.65 26.09 -37.78
N THR A 137 19.78 27.02 -36.83
CA THR A 137 20.22 28.39 -37.12
C THR A 137 21.64 28.42 -37.68
N ALA A 138 22.57 27.68 -37.07
CA ALA A 138 23.95 27.58 -37.54
C ALA A 138 24.04 26.91 -38.93
N LEU A 139 23.25 25.87 -39.17
CA LEU A 139 23.19 25.19 -40.46
C LEU A 139 22.61 26.09 -41.55
N ASN A 140 21.53 26.81 -41.26
CA ASN A 140 20.96 27.79 -42.18
C ASN A 140 21.96 28.91 -42.50
N ALA A 141 22.72 29.40 -41.52
CA ALA A 141 23.76 30.40 -41.75
C ALA A 141 24.89 29.87 -42.66
N LEU A 142 25.27 28.60 -42.51
CA LEU A 142 26.27 27.94 -43.36
C LEU A 142 25.75 27.66 -44.78
N GLN A 143 24.49 27.24 -44.92
CA GLN A 143 23.86 26.95 -46.21
C GLN A 143 23.49 28.21 -46.99
N SER A 144 23.16 29.30 -46.29
CA SER A 144 22.80 30.58 -46.92
C SER A 144 24.01 31.33 -47.50
N GLY A 145 25.22 30.76 -47.43
CA GLY A 145 26.41 31.28 -48.12
C GLY A 145 26.59 32.78 -47.91
N ALA A 146 26.91 33.19 -46.68
CA ALA A 146 27.13 34.60 -46.37
C ALA A 146 28.16 35.21 -47.34
N PRO A 147 27.81 36.24 -48.14
CA PRO A 147 28.74 36.85 -49.08
C PRO A 147 29.84 37.54 -48.27
N GLN A 148 31.07 37.02 -48.37
CA GLN A 148 32.26 37.69 -47.88
C GLN A 148 32.30 39.11 -48.45
N PRO A 149 32.36 40.17 -47.61
CA PRO A 149 32.46 41.53 -48.10
C PRO A 149 33.79 41.68 -48.83
N ARG A 150 33.72 41.70 -50.17
CA ARG A 150 34.88 41.91 -51.02
C ARG A 150 35.33 43.37 -50.81
N PRO A 151 36.58 43.63 -50.38
CA PRO A 151 37.01 44.99 -50.08
C PRO A 151 36.87 45.86 -51.33
N ALA A 152 36.12 46.95 -51.19
CA ALA A 152 35.88 47.91 -52.26
C ALA A 152 37.22 48.51 -52.69
N ARG A 153 37.62 48.23 -53.93
CA ARG A 153 38.85 48.79 -54.52
C ARG A 153 38.62 50.28 -54.71
N ALA A 154 39.26 51.09 -53.88
CA ALA A 154 39.24 52.56 -53.97
C ALA A 154 39.71 52.98 -55.38
N ARG A 155 38.78 53.52 -56.16
CA ARG A 155 39.06 54.05 -57.50
C ARG A 155 39.56 55.49 -57.34
N LYS A 156 40.88 55.67 -57.39
CA LYS A 156 41.49 56.99 -57.57
C LYS A 156 41.13 57.50 -58.97
N ARG A 157 40.50 58.68 -59.06
CA ARG A 157 40.70 59.68 -60.12
C ARG A 157 39.87 60.93 -59.83
#